data_AF-A0A0Q5AK36-F1
#
_entry.id   AF-A0A0Q5AK36-F1
#
_cell.length_a   1.000
_cell.length_b   1.000
_cell.length_c   1.000
_cell.angle_alpha   90.00
_cell.angle_beta   90.00
_cell.angle_gamma   90.00
#
_symmetry.space_group_name_H-M   'P 1'
#
loop_
_entity.id
_entity.type
_entity.pdbx_description
1 polymer ?
#
loop_
_entity_poly.entity_id
_entity_poly.type
_entity_poly.pdbx_seq_one_letter_code
_entity_poly.pdbx_strand_id
1 'polypeptide(L)'
;MSLRTPGSRRSFLTGLALAGTILAAPAAAAAYTTSYPEGGTWIHGVSSGRVLSSYQHGSRWHRASVDNGTLYRSSCRAPSGTAAVSAPARPLQVDYAYYSFC
;
A
#
# COMPACT_ATOMS: atom_id res chain seq x y z
N MET A 1 54.93 59.44 -6.71
CA MET A 1 54.21 59.17 -5.45
C MET A 1 52.84 59.83 -5.62
N SER A 2 51.70 59.18 -5.84
CA SER A 2 51.10 58.02 -5.19
C SER A 2 50.09 57.37 -6.16
N LEU A 3 50.16 56.04 -6.32
CA LEU A 3 49.23 55.21 -7.11
C LEU A 3 48.04 54.81 -6.21
N ARG A 4 46.80 54.96 -6.67
CA ARG A 4 45.69 54.09 -6.23
C ARG A 4 44.76 53.73 -7.41
N THR A 5 44.50 52.44 -7.47
CA THR A 5 43.96 51.58 -8.51
C THR A 5 42.42 51.62 -8.64
N PRO A 6 41.86 51.23 -9.80
CA PRO A 6 40.43 50.95 -9.95
C PRO A 6 40.09 49.53 -9.45
N GLY A 7 39.27 49.41 -8.40
CA GLY A 7 38.65 48.13 -8.02
C GLY A 7 37.43 47.90 -8.90
N SER A 8 37.47 47.01 -9.89
CA SER A 8 37.42 45.54 -9.83
C SER A 8 36.08 44.97 -9.37
N ARG A 9 35.44 44.32 -10.34
CA ARG A 9 34.12 43.68 -10.37
C ARG A 9 33.96 42.67 -9.23
N ARG A 10 32.80 42.67 -8.56
CA ARG A 10 32.31 41.50 -7.83
C ARG A 10 30.85 41.26 -8.17
N SER A 11 30.66 40.35 -9.12
CA SER A 11 29.39 39.72 -9.46
C SER A 11 28.79 39.06 -8.22
N PHE A 12 27.65 39.55 -7.75
CA PHE A 12 26.84 38.84 -6.76
C PHE A 12 25.86 37.93 -7.50
N LEU A 13 26.37 36.80 -8.00
CA LEU A 13 25.55 35.64 -8.37
C LEU A 13 25.32 34.84 -7.09
N THR A 14 24.29 35.20 -6.34
CA THR A 14 23.88 34.48 -5.14
C THR A 14 22.99 33.31 -5.56
N GLY A 15 23.61 32.13 -5.69
CA GLY A 15 22.93 30.87 -5.95
C GLY A 15 22.08 30.45 -4.75
N LEU A 16 20.76 30.38 -4.94
CA LEU A 16 19.84 29.77 -3.99
C LEU A 16 19.68 28.30 -4.36
N ALA A 17 20.51 27.43 -3.77
CA ALA A 17 20.32 25.99 -3.86
C ALA A 17 19.13 25.58 -2.99
N LEU A 18 17.96 25.34 -3.59
CA LEU A 18 16.83 24.69 -2.92
C LEU A 18 17.22 23.22 -2.68
N ALA A 19 17.63 22.89 -1.45
CA ALA A 19 17.74 21.52 -1.00
C ALA A 19 16.32 20.91 -0.89
N GLY A 20 15.92 20.10 -1.86
CA GLY A 20 14.70 19.31 -1.81
C GLY A 20 14.86 18.21 -0.77
N THR A 21 14.21 18.36 0.38
CA THR A 21 14.04 17.25 1.34
C THR A 21 13.08 16.24 0.73
N ILE A 22 13.63 15.14 0.19
CA ILE A 22 12.82 13.97 -0.12
C ILE A 22 12.35 13.42 1.22
N LEU A 23 11.11 13.73 1.59
CA LEU A 23 10.40 13.06 2.68
C LEU A 23 10.21 11.61 2.22
N ALA A 24 11.18 10.75 2.51
CA ALA A 24 10.99 9.32 2.47
C ALA A 24 10.01 8.98 3.60
N ALA A 25 8.71 8.96 3.28
CA ALA A 25 7.71 8.43 4.19
C ALA A 25 8.13 6.98 4.52
N PRO A 26 8.20 6.59 5.80
CA PRO A 26 8.44 5.20 6.13
C PRO A 26 7.29 4.39 5.52
N ALA A 27 7.62 3.47 4.61
CA ALA A 27 6.66 2.50 4.13
C ALA A 27 6.16 1.74 5.36
N ALA A 28 4.93 2.00 5.79
CA ALA A 28 4.32 1.25 6.88
C ALA A 28 4.45 -0.24 6.53
N ALA A 29 5.09 -1.01 7.40
CA ALA A 29 5.15 -2.45 7.25
C ALA A 29 3.71 -2.95 7.21
N ALA A 30 3.24 -3.30 6.01
CA ALA A 30 1.86 -3.65 5.82
C ALA A 30 1.62 -4.99 6.56
N ALA A 31 0.76 -4.94 7.57
CA ALA A 31 0.29 -6.10 8.33
C ALA A 31 -1.15 -6.38 7.91
N TYR A 32 -1.54 -7.65 7.95
CA TYR A 32 -2.95 -7.98 7.72
C TYR A 32 -3.82 -7.37 8.81
N THR A 33 -4.95 -6.82 8.41
CA THR A 33 -5.98 -6.26 9.27
C THR A 33 -7.07 -7.29 9.47
N THR A 34 -7.50 -7.46 10.72
CA THR A 34 -8.66 -8.29 11.07
C THR A 34 -9.86 -7.39 11.34
N SER A 35 -11.00 -7.73 10.78
CA SER A 35 -12.28 -7.03 10.95
C SER A 35 -13.41 -8.04 11.12
N TYR A 36 -14.56 -7.60 11.63
CA TYR A 36 -15.70 -8.49 11.92
C TYR A 36 -17.00 -8.10 11.18
N PRO A 37 -16.97 -7.99 9.84
CA PRO A 37 -18.15 -7.56 9.10
C PRO A 37 -19.21 -8.66 9.02
N GLU A 38 -20.48 -8.23 9.03
CA GLU A 38 -21.66 -9.10 8.83
C GLU A 38 -21.72 -10.30 9.79
N GLY A 39 -21.07 -10.23 10.96
CA GLY A 39 -21.02 -11.34 11.93
C GLY A 39 -20.01 -12.44 11.59
N GLY A 40 -19.15 -12.24 10.58
CA GLY A 40 -18.01 -13.10 10.27
C GLY A 40 -16.67 -12.48 10.68
N THR A 41 -15.58 -13.22 10.47
CA THR A 41 -14.19 -12.75 10.67
C THR A 41 -13.52 -12.57 9.32
N TRP A 42 -13.00 -11.38 9.04
CA TRP A 42 -12.33 -11.04 7.79
C TRP A 42 -10.89 -10.55 8.02
N ILE A 43 -9.92 -11.33 7.57
CA ILE A 43 -8.49 -11.00 7.58
C ILE A 43 -8.10 -10.56 6.17
N HIS A 44 -7.59 -9.34 6.03
CA HIS A 44 -7.31 -8.74 4.73
C HIS A 44 -6.13 -7.77 4.76
N GLY A 45 -5.56 -7.50 3.59
CA GLY A 45 -4.52 -6.49 3.42
C GLY A 45 -3.31 -7.03 2.70
N VAL A 46 -2.23 -6.25 2.73
CA VAL A 46 -0.96 -6.60 2.10
C VAL A 46 0.06 -6.86 3.21
N SER A 47 0.87 -7.90 3.08
CA SER A 47 1.99 -8.14 3.97
C SER A 47 3.09 -8.92 3.25
N SER A 48 4.35 -8.53 3.46
CA SER A 48 5.53 -9.18 2.88
C SER A 48 5.42 -9.44 1.37
N GLY A 49 4.89 -8.48 0.62
CA GLY A 49 4.73 -8.60 -0.84
C GLY A 49 3.60 -9.54 -1.27
N ARG A 50 2.63 -9.83 -0.41
CA ARG A 50 1.44 -10.62 -0.75
C ARG A 50 0.18 -9.92 -0.28
N VAL A 51 -0.84 -9.95 -1.12
CA VAL A 51 -2.20 -9.54 -0.76
C VAL A 51 -3.00 -10.78 -0.35
N LEU A 52 -3.75 -10.66 0.74
CA LEU A 52 -4.61 -11.71 1.30
C LEU A 52 -6.04 -11.18 1.44
N SER A 53 -7.01 -12.04 1.15
CA SER A 53 -8.38 -11.94 1.65
C SER A 53 -8.79 -13.29 2.20
N SER A 54 -9.18 -13.33 3.47
CA SER A 54 -9.65 -14.53 4.17
C SER A 54 -10.88 -14.19 4.99
N TYR A 55 -12.04 -14.73 4.59
CA TYR A 55 -13.30 -14.52 5.28
C TYR A 55 -13.87 -15.83 5.80
N GLN A 56 -14.40 -15.79 7.02
CA GLN A 56 -15.12 -16.90 7.65
C GLN A 56 -16.45 -16.39 8.18
N HIS A 57 -17.55 -17.04 7.82
CA HIS A 57 -18.88 -16.71 8.30
C HIS A 57 -19.59 -17.95 8.85
N GLY A 58 -20.17 -17.86 10.05
CA GLY A 58 -20.71 -19.01 10.77
C GLY A 58 -22.00 -19.62 10.20
N SER A 59 -22.80 -18.85 9.46
CA SER A 59 -24.15 -19.28 9.02
C SER A 59 -24.46 -19.09 7.53
N ARG A 60 -23.55 -18.53 6.72
CA ARG A 60 -23.81 -18.16 5.33
C ARG A 60 -22.70 -18.67 4.43
N TRP A 61 -23.08 -19.08 3.22
CA TRP A 61 -22.12 -19.39 2.18
C TRP A 61 -21.39 -18.12 1.76
N HIS A 62 -20.08 -18.22 1.58
CA HIS A 62 -19.26 -17.05 1.34
C HIS A 62 -18.02 -17.39 0.52
N ARG A 63 -17.39 -16.35 -0.03
CA ARG A 63 -16.13 -16.45 -0.77
C ARG A 63 -15.25 -15.23 -0.51
N ALA A 64 -13.96 -15.39 -0.77
CA ALA A 64 -12.98 -14.30 -0.75
C ALA A 64 -12.46 -14.03 -2.15
N SER A 65 -12.04 -12.80 -2.39
CA SER A 65 -11.42 -12.39 -3.65
C SER A 65 -10.33 -11.36 -3.41
N VAL A 66 -9.35 -11.33 -4.30
CA VAL A 66 -8.26 -10.35 -4.33
C VAL A 66 -8.14 -9.83 -5.75
N ASP A 67 -7.97 -8.53 -5.90
CA ASP A 67 -7.71 -7.87 -7.18
C ASP A 67 -6.45 -7.01 -7.10
N ASN A 68 -5.44 -7.40 -7.87
CA ASN A 68 -4.18 -6.67 -8.04
C ASN A 68 -3.92 -6.32 -9.51
N GLY A 69 -4.98 -6.08 -10.29
CA GLY A 69 -4.92 -6.09 -11.76
C GLY A 69 -5.13 -7.49 -12.35
N THR A 70 -5.21 -8.51 -11.51
CA THR A 70 -5.78 -9.81 -11.84
C THR A 70 -6.70 -10.24 -10.70
N LEU A 71 -7.89 -10.69 -11.06
CA LEU A 71 -8.90 -11.10 -10.10
C LEU A 71 -8.72 -12.57 -9.73
N TYR A 72 -8.30 -12.82 -8.48
CA TYR A 72 -8.21 -14.14 -7.89
C TYR A 72 -9.40 -14.37 -6.96
N ARG A 73 -10.10 -15.50 -7.10
CA ARG A 73 -11.29 -15.81 -6.31
C ARG A 73 -11.20 -17.21 -5.73
N SER A 74 -11.63 -17.37 -4.49
CA SER A 74 -11.90 -18.70 -3.94
C SER A 74 -13.22 -19.25 -4.49
N SER A 75 -13.42 -20.55 -4.41
CA SER A 75 -14.75 -21.15 -4.52
C SER A 75 -15.66 -20.67 -3.37
N CYS A 76 -16.97 -20.83 -3.53
CA CYS A 76 -17.92 -20.67 -2.43
C CYS A 76 -17.64 -21.73 -1.35
N ARG A 77 -17.59 -21.28 -0.10
CA ARG A 77 -17.41 -22.11 1.08
C ARG A 77 -18.70 -22.15 1.88
N ALA A 78 -18.97 -23.34 2.43
CA ALA A 78 -20.09 -23.57 3.33
C ALA A 78 -19.92 -22.74 4.63
N PRO A 79 -21.01 -22.54 5.39
CA PRO A 79 -20.95 -21.96 6.72
C PRO A 79 -19.86 -22.60 7.59
N SER A 80 -19.23 -21.81 8.45
CA SER A 80 -18.10 -22.17 9.32
C SER A 80 -16.79 -22.51 8.60
N GLY A 81 -16.80 -22.73 7.29
CA GLY A 81 -15.59 -22.86 6.48
C GLY A 81 -14.88 -21.53 6.31
N THR A 82 -13.58 -21.57 6.00
CA THR A 82 -12.79 -20.38 5.68
C THR A 82 -12.60 -20.26 4.17
N ALA A 83 -13.06 -19.16 3.59
CA ALA A 83 -12.75 -18.79 2.22
C ALA A 83 -11.51 -17.90 2.20
N ALA A 84 -10.41 -18.39 1.64
CA ALA A 84 -9.16 -17.65 1.57
C ALA A 84 -8.55 -17.67 0.17
N VAL A 85 -7.98 -16.56 -0.23
CA VAL A 85 -7.19 -16.42 -1.46
C VAL A 85 -6.05 -15.42 -1.23
N SER A 86 -4.88 -15.73 -1.80
CA SER A 86 -3.73 -14.82 -1.75
C SER A 86 -3.03 -14.75 -3.11
N ALA A 87 -2.46 -13.59 -3.40
CA ALA A 87 -1.70 -13.34 -4.61
C ALA A 87 -0.45 -12.51 -4.29
N PRO A 88 0.59 -12.57 -5.13
CA PRO A 88 1.71 -11.63 -5.04
C PRO A 88 1.19 -10.19 -5.15
N ALA A 89 1.63 -9.31 -4.25
CA ALA A 89 1.37 -7.88 -4.35
C ALA A 89 2.12 -7.30 -5.53
N ARG A 90 1.52 -6.32 -6.23
CA ARG A 90 2.18 -5.66 -7.36
C ARG A 90 2.83 -4.34 -6.93
N PRO A 91 4.11 -4.10 -7.26
CA PRO A 91 4.76 -2.83 -6.96
C PRO A 91 4.02 -1.67 -7.63
N LEU A 92 3.88 -0.54 -6.92
CA LEU A 92 3.27 0.70 -7.43
C LEU A 92 1.80 0.58 -7.84
N GLN A 93 1.11 -0.47 -7.41
CA GLN A 93 -0.31 -0.68 -7.64
C GLN A 93 -1.04 -0.85 -6.31
N VAL A 94 -2.29 -0.39 -6.25
CA VAL A 94 -3.16 -0.65 -5.12
C VAL A 94 -3.77 -2.04 -5.30
N ASP A 95 -3.52 -2.92 -4.33
CA ASP A 95 -4.17 -4.22 -4.25
C ASP A 95 -5.45 -4.10 -3.42
N TYR A 96 -6.52 -4.77 -3.87
CA TYR A 96 -7.80 -4.79 -3.19
C TYR A 96 -8.13 -6.19 -2.68
N ALA A 97 -8.69 -6.26 -1.48
CA ALA A 97 -9.21 -7.48 -0.88
C ALA A 97 -10.71 -7.34 -0.72
N TYR A 98 -11.45 -8.41 -1.05
CA TYR A 98 -12.91 -8.45 -0.97
C TYR A 98 -13.39 -9.74 -0.33
N TYR A 99 -14.58 -9.69 0.26
CA TYR A 99 -15.40 -10.84 0.61
C TYR A 99 -16.79 -10.65 -0.02
N SER A 100 -17.50 -11.75 -0.24
CA SER A 100 -18.89 -11.70 -0.69
C SER A 100 -19.63 -12.95 -0.26
N PHE A 101 -20.94 -12.83 -0.05
CA PHE A 101 -21.80 -13.99 0.09
C PHE A 101 -22.02 -14.69 -1.25
N CYS A 102 -22.22 -15.99 -1.14
CA CYS A 102 -22.94 -16.79 -2.12
C CYS A 102 -24.35 -16.99 -1.55
#